data_AF-A0A0R1M1Q3-F1
#
_entry.id   AF-A0A0R1M1Q3-F1
#
_cell.length_a   1.000
_cell.length_b   1.000
_cell.length_c   1.000
_cell.angle_alpha   90.00
_cell.angle_beta   90.00
_cell.angle_gamma   90.00
#
_symmetry.space_group_name_H-M   'P 1'
#
loop_
_entity.id
_entity.type
_entity.pdbx_description
1 polymer ?
#
loop_
_entity_poly.entity_id
_entity_poly.type
_entity_poly.pdbx_seq_one_letter_code
_entity_poly.pdbx_strand_id
1 'polypeptide(L)'
;MTYHLKNVIDDLIIDNNERKALYCEFYAIDQRELEEDKVVAEYVENHHQILDALIAGYKEMGPLNKKICDELVGCECETEFEKKR
;
A
#
# COMPACT_ATOMS: atom_id res chain seq x y z
N MET A 1 13.00 -11.36 -20.05
CA MET A 1 11.99 -12.02 -19.19
C MET A 1 10.81 -11.08 -19.03
N THR A 2 9.80 -11.20 -19.90
CA THR A 2 8.62 -10.31 -19.97
C THR A 2 7.30 -11.05 -19.66
N TYR A 3 7.40 -12.26 -19.12
CA TYR A 3 6.26 -13.05 -18.70
C TYR A 3 6.13 -12.82 -17.20
N HIS A 4 5.10 -12.07 -16.78
CA HIS A 4 4.42 -12.16 -15.47
C HIS A 4 3.63 -10.87 -15.14
N LEU A 5 3.98 -9.72 -15.73
CA LEU A 5 3.25 -8.46 -15.47
C LEU A 5 1.76 -8.54 -15.86
N LYS A 6 1.44 -9.32 -16.90
CA LYS A 6 0.07 -9.44 -17.42
C LYS A 6 -0.87 -10.22 -16.49
N ASN A 7 -0.33 -11.16 -15.69
CA ASN A 7 -1.14 -12.00 -14.80
C ASN A 7 -1.37 -11.34 -13.43
N VAL A 8 -0.50 -10.41 -13.01
CA VAL A 8 -0.65 -9.68 -11.74
C VAL A 8 -1.81 -8.67 -11.82
N ILE A 9 -2.07 -8.11 -13.01
CA ILE A 9 -3.14 -7.13 -13.24
C ILE A 9 -4.53 -7.77 -13.12
N ASP A 10 -4.68 -9.06 -13.41
CA ASP A 10 -5.98 -9.74 -13.38
C ASP A 10 -6.46 -10.09 -11.95
N ASP A 11 -5.55 -10.27 -10.98
CA ASP A 11 -5.88 -10.43 -9.55
C ASP A 11 -6.08 -9.07 -8.82
N LEU A 12 -5.96 -7.97 -9.56
CA LEU A 12 -5.94 -6.59 -9.08
C LEU A 12 -7.33 -5.92 -9.13
N ILE A 13 -8.41 -6.72 -9.15
CA ILE A 13 -9.78 -6.20 -9.07
C ILE A 13 -10.06 -5.76 -7.63
N ILE A 14 -9.43 -4.66 -7.23
CA ILE A 14 -9.88 -3.83 -6.11
C ILE A 14 -11.13 -3.11 -6.63
N ASP A 15 -12.20 -3.09 -5.83
CA ASP A 15 -13.39 -2.34 -6.20
C ASP A 15 -13.01 -0.90 -6.52
N ASN A 16 -13.57 -0.33 -7.59
CA ASN A 16 -13.18 1.01 -8.03
C ASN A 16 -13.41 2.07 -6.93
N ASN A 17 -14.35 1.86 -6.00
CA ASN A 17 -14.55 2.76 -4.87
C ASN A 17 -13.49 2.56 -3.78
N GLU A 18 -13.11 1.32 -3.50
CA GLU A 18 -12.05 1.00 -2.54
C GLU A 18 -10.70 1.57 -3.01
N ARG A 19 -10.41 1.46 -4.32
CA ARG A 19 -9.22 2.06 -4.92
C ARG A 19 -9.23 3.59 -4.82
N LYS A 20 -10.38 4.25 -5.07
CA LYS A 20 -10.53 5.70 -4.90
C LYS A 20 -10.33 6.14 -3.44
N ALA A 21 -10.89 5.41 -2.48
CA ALA A 21 -10.72 5.70 -1.06
C ALA A 21 -9.24 5.67 -0.65
N LEU A 22 -8.50 4.65 -1.12
CA LEU A 22 -7.07 4.54 -0.87
C LEU A 22 -6.27 5.71 -1.48
N TYR A 23 -6.62 6.17 -2.68
CA TYR A 23 -5.97 7.36 -3.25
C TYR A 23 -6.26 8.62 -2.44
N CYS A 24 -7.50 8.82 -2.01
CA CYS A 24 -7.88 9.95 -1.17
C CYS A 24 -7.08 9.95 0.13
N GLU A 25 -6.96 8.80 0.79
CA GLU A 25 -6.19 8.65 2.01
C GLU A 25 -4.69 8.90 1.79
N PHE A 26 -4.10 8.29 0.75
CA PHE A 26 -2.66 8.39 0.49
C PHE A 26 -2.21 9.79 0.10
N TYR A 27 -2.98 10.48 -0.74
CA TYR A 27 -2.67 11.84 -1.18
C TYR A 27 -3.25 12.92 -0.26
N ALA A 28 -3.94 12.54 0.82
CA ALA A 28 -4.65 13.43 1.74
C ALA A 28 -5.64 14.37 1.01
N ILE A 29 -6.41 13.82 0.09
CA ILE A 29 -7.41 14.51 -0.75
C ILE A 29 -8.82 14.21 -0.20
N ASP A 30 -9.70 15.22 -0.11
CA ASP A 30 -11.12 14.98 0.20
C ASP A 30 -11.80 14.32 -1.01
N GLN A 31 -12.61 13.29 -0.77
CA GLN A 31 -13.27 12.57 -1.86
C GLN A 31 -14.14 13.47 -2.74
N ARG A 32 -14.79 14.50 -2.18
CA ARG A 32 -15.57 15.47 -2.97
C ARG A 32 -14.68 16.32 -3.85
N GLU A 33 -13.49 16.69 -3.37
CA GLU A 33 -12.51 17.42 -4.17
C GLU A 33 -12.02 16.59 -5.35
N LEU A 34 -11.81 15.27 -5.15
CA LEU A 34 -11.48 14.35 -6.23
C LEU A 34 -12.61 14.21 -7.28
N GLU A 35 -13.87 14.32 -6.85
CA GLU A 35 -15.04 14.19 -7.72
C GLU A 35 -15.40 15.49 -8.46
N GLU A 36 -15.14 16.64 -7.85
CA GLU A 36 -15.58 17.96 -8.34
C GLU A 36 -14.45 18.77 -9.00
N ASP A 37 -13.19 18.59 -8.59
CA ASP A 37 -12.03 19.30 -9.15
C ASP A 37 -11.27 18.46 -10.18
N LYS A 38 -11.32 18.91 -11.44
CA LYS A 38 -10.64 18.25 -12.57
C LYS A 38 -9.12 18.23 -12.43
N VAL A 39 -8.52 19.25 -11.83
CA VAL A 39 -7.06 19.33 -11.66
C VAL A 39 -6.61 18.28 -10.65
N VAL A 40 -7.37 18.09 -9.58
CA VAL A 40 -7.10 17.08 -8.56
C VAL A 40 -7.31 15.68 -9.13
N ALA A 41 -8.39 15.46 -9.88
CA ALA A 41 -8.64 14.19 -10.58
C ALA A 41 -7.51 13.84 -11.56
N GLU A 42 -7.04 14.81 -12.34
CA GLU A 42 -5.94 14.61 -13.28
C GLU A 42 -4.60 14.38 -12.57
N TYR A 43 -4.35 15.05 -11.44
CA TYR A 43 -3.17 14.77 -10.62
C TYR A 43 -3.18 13.33 -10.12
N VAL A 44 -4.29 12.86 -9.56
CA VAL A 44 -4.41 11.47 -9.08
C VAL A 44 -4.21 10.48 -10.24
N GLU A 45 -4.86 10.69 -11.38
CA GLU A 45 -4.70 9.82 -12.55
C GLU A 45 -3.25 9.76 -13.06
N ASN A 46 -2.51 10.86 -13.01
CA ASN A 46 -1.12 10.87 -13.45
C ASN A 46 -0.14 10.19 -12.46
N HIS A 47 -0.53 10.01 -11.19
CA HIS A 47 0.36 9.50 -10.15
C HIS A 47 -0.11 8.18 -9.51
N HIS A 48 -1.30 7.69 -9.87
CA HIS A 48 -1.93 6.52 -9.24
C HIS A 48 -1.05 5.25 -9.29
N GLN A 49 -0.24 5.12 -10.35
CA GLN A 49 0.64 3.96 -10.60
C GLN A 49 1.68 3.77 -9.49
N ILE A 50 2.11 4.85 -8.81
CA ILE A 50 3.06 4.77 -7.71
C ILE A 50 2.43 4.03 -6.52
N LEU A 51 1.19 4.37 -6.18
CA LEU A 51 0.47 3.71 -5.09
C LEU A 51 0.09 2.27 -5.47
N ASP A 52 -0.31 2.02 -6.73
CA ASP A 52 -0.56 0.65 -7.21
C ASP A 52 0.69 -0.24 -7.06
N ALA A 53 1.86 0.27 -7.43
CA ALA A 53 3.13 -0.44 -7.27
C ALA A 53 3.47 -0.69 -5.79
N LEU A 54 3.18 0.27 -4.91
CA LEU A 54 3.37 0.13 -3.47
C LEU A 54 2.46 -0.95 -2.88
N ILE A 55 1.17 -0.95 -3.24
CA ILE A 55 0.20 -1.97 -2.83
C ILE A 55 0.64 -3.35 -3.31
N ALA A 56 1.08 -3.46 -4.57
CA ALA A 56 1.57 -4.72 -5.12
C ALA A 56 2.80 -5.24 -4.37
N GLY A 57 3.78 -4.37 -4.11
CA GLY A 57 4.98 -4.73 -3.36
C GLY A 57 4.68 -5.20 -1.93
N TYR A 58 3.80 -4.50 -1.21
CA TYR A 58 3.41 -4.93 0.13
C TYR A 58 2.58 -6.22 0.15
N LYS A 59 1.77 -6.48 -0.87
CA LYS A 59 1.06 -7.77 -1.01
C LYS A 59 2.02 -8.92 -1.23
N GLU A 60 3.01 -8.76 -2.12
CA GLU A 60 4.03 -9.77 -2.39
C GLU A 60 4.88 -10.04 -1.14
N MET A 61 5.28 -8.98 -0.44
CA MET A 61 6.13 -9.08 0.75
C MET A 61 5.35 -9.41 2.02
N GLY A 62 4.03 -9.28 2.02
CA GLY A 62 3.16 -9.44 3.20
C GLY A 62 3.38 -10.75 3.96
N PRO A 63 3.36 -11.92 3.29
CA PRO A 63 3.62 -13.20 3.95
C PRO A 63 5.03 -13.30 4.57
N LEU A 64 6.04 -12.75 3.90
CA LEU A 64 7.41 -12.73 4.40
C LEU A 64 7.55 -11.82 5.61
N ASN A 65 7.02 -10.59 5.52
CA ASN A 65 7.01 -9.64 6.61
C ASN A 65 6.29 -10.21 7.83
N LYS A 66 5.16 -10.89 7.63
CA LYS A 66 4.44 -11.59 8.69
C LYS A 66 5.31 -12.67 9.35
N LYS A 67 5.98 -13.51 8.56
CA LYS A 67 6.86 -14.57 9.08
C LYS A 67 7.99 -13.99 9.94
N ILE A 68 8.62 -12.90 9.49
CA ILE A 68 9.67 -12.20 10.25
C ILE A 68 9.10 -11.68 11.58
N CYS A 69 7.94 -11.04 11.56
CA CYS A 69 7.29 -10.56 12.79
C CYS A 69 6.97 -11.73 13.74
N ASP A 70 6.38 -12.81 13.24
CA ASP A 70 6.03 -13.99 14.04
C ASP A 70 7.28 -14.64 14.69
N GLU A 71 8.42 -14.66 13.98
CA GLU A 71 9.70 -15.16 14.49
C GLU A 71 10.33 -14.23 15.55
N LEU A 72 10.08 -12.92 15.48
CA LEU A 72 10.70 -11.90 16.32
C LEU A 72 9.79 -11.33 17.41
N VAL A 73 8.52 -11.76 17.48
CA VAL A 73 7.49 -11.29 18.43
C VAL A 73 7.87 -11.46 19.93
N GLY A 74 8.98 -12.14 20.24
CA GLY A 74 9.55 -12.22 21.59
C GLY A 74 10.82 -11.40 21.84
N CYS A 75 11.50 -10.89 20.80
CA CYS A 75 12.80 -10.21 20.91
C CYS A 75 12.68 -8.72 21.24
N GLU A 76 11.53 -8.09 20.98
CA GLU A 76 11.32 -6.65 21.28
C GLU A 76 11.39 -6.37 22.80
N CYS A 77 11.01 -7.35 23.62
CA CYS A 77 11.05 -7.26 25.08
C CYS A 77 12.48 -7.19 25.66
N GLU A 78 13.51 -7.73 25.00
CA GLU A 78 14.86 -7.75 25.56
C GLU A 78 15.52 -6.36 25.54
N THR A 79 15.13 -5.50 24.60
CA THR A 79 15.74 -4.17 24.44
C THR A 79 15.22 -3.10 25.42
N GLU A 80 14.07 -3.32 26.08
CA GLU A 80 13.57 -2.39 27.11
C GLU A 80 14.19 -2.63 28.50
N PHE A 81 14.78 -3.80 28.76
CA PHE A 81 15.40 -4.13 30.06
C PHE A 81 16.89 -3.82 30.13
N GLU A 82 17.59 -3.61 29.00
CA GLU A 82 19.03 -3.32 29.01
C GLU A 82 19.38 -1.86 29.38
N LYS A 83 18.41 -0.95 29.49
CA LYS A 83 18.64 0.44 29.93
C LYS A 83 18.54 0.69 31.44
N LYS A 84 18.42 -0.35 32.28
CA LYS A 84 18.35 -0.23 33.75
C LYS A 84 19.31 -1.15 34.50
N ARG A 85 20.56 -1.29 34.04
CA ARG A 85 21.65 -1.85 34.85
C ARG A 85 22.83 -0.90 34.90
#